data_AF-A0A1X1FFY9-F1
#
_entry.id   AF-A0A1X1FFY9-F1
#
_cell.length_a   1.000
_cell.length_b   1.000
_cell.length_c   1.000
_cell.angle_alpha   90.00
_cell.angle_beta   90.00
_cell.angle_gamma   90.00
#
_symmetry.space_group_name_H-M   'P 1'
#
loop_
_entity.id
_entity.type
_entity.pdbx_description
1 polymer ?
#
loop_
_entity_poly.entity_id
_entity_poly.type
_entity_poly.pdbx_seq_one_letter_code
_entity_poly.pdbx_strand_id
1 'polypeptide(L)'
;MDNTQTLTDQYPQVKEMMAKKPIFWKNPDYGKSADLPFSKEEIFDAVARWDRFAPFIEAAFPETANMHGIIESPLIRLDKMKQLFNQDHQTAIAGSLFLKADSQLPISGSIKSRGGIYEV
;
A
#
# COMPACT_ATOMS: atom_id res chain seq x y z
N MET A 1 -6.20 -10.29 36.63
CA MET A 1 -5.29 -11.07 35.78
C MET A 1 -4.59 -10.08 34.87
N ASP A 2 -3.29 -10.24 34.64
CA ASP A 2 -2.54 -9.38 33.72
C ASP A 2 -3.07 -9.62 32.30
N ASN A 3 -3.66 -8.58 31.69
CA ASN A 3 -4.22 -8.65 30.33
C ASN A 3 -3.16 -9.08 29.30
N THR A 4 -1.89 -8.80 29.57
CA THR A 4 -0.75 -9.21 28.73
C THR A 4 -0.60 -10.73 28.73
N GLN A 5 -0.65 -11.36 29.91
CA GLN A 5 -0.51 -12.81 30.04
C GLN A 5 -1.63 -13.53 29.27
N THR A 6 -2.89 -13.10 29.46
CA THR A 6 -4.05 -13.66 28.74
C THR A 6 -3.87 -13.57 27.22
N LEU A 7 -3.43 -12.42 26.70
CA LEU A 7 -3.20 -12.25 25.26
C LEU A 7 -2.09 -13.14 24.74
N THR A 8 -1.00 -13.29 25.49
CA THR A 8 0.13 -14.11 25.07
C THR A 8 -0.16 -15.61 25.09
N ASP A 9 -1.08 -16.06 25.96
CA ASP A 9 -1.51 -17.46 26.01
C ASP A 9 -2.54 -17.78 24.94
N GLN A 10 -3.43 -16.83 24.62
CA GLN A 10 -4.40 -16.97 23.53
C GLN A 10 -3.77 -16.81 22.13
N TYR A 11 -2.78 -15.94 21.99
CA TYR A 11 -2.11 -15.62 20.73
C TYR A 11 -0.59 -15.73 20.88
N PRO A 12 0.00 -16.92 20.66
CA PRO A 12 1.44 -17.14 20.87
C PRO A 12 2.36 -16.18 20.09
N GLN A 13 1.93 -15.69 18.92
CA GLN A 13 2.68 -14.72 18.12
C GLN A 13 2.92 -13.40 18.86
N VAL A 14 2.07 -13.06 19.85
CA VAL A 14 2.27 -11.87 20.70
C VAL A 14 3.57 -11.96 21.49
N LYS A 15 3.95 -13.16 21.96
CA LYS A 15 5.24 -13.37 22.65
C LYS A 15 6.42 -13.03 21.72
N GLU A 16 6.32 -13.41 20.45
CA GLU A 16 7.35 -13.12 19.44
C GLU A 16 7.41 -11.62 19.08
N MET A 17 6.25 -10.97 18.93
CA MET A 17 6.16 -9.52 18.70
C MET A 17 6.78 -8.72 19.86
N MET A 18 6.46 -9.08 21.10
CA MET A 18 7.06 -8.46 22.29
C MET A 18 8.59 -8.61 22.32
N ALA A 19 9.08 -9.75 21.82
CA ALA A 19 10.51 -10.01 21.67
C ALA A 19 11.16 -9.33 20.44
N LYS A 20 10.42 -8.50 19.69
CA LYS A 20 10.87 -7.81 18.47
C LYS A 20 11.37 -8.76 17.38
N LYS A 21 10.84 -9.99 17.36
CA LYS A 21 11.14 -10.95 16.29
C LYS A 21 10.21 -10.65 15.10
N PRO A 22 10.72 -10.65 13.85
CA PRO A 22 9.86 -10.61 12.68
C PRO A 22 8.88 -11.79 12.71
N ILE A 23 7.58 -11.52 12.53
CA ILE A 23 6.54 -12.54 12.48
C ILE A 23 5.85 -12.55 11.11
N PHE A 24 5.33 -13.71 10.74
CA PHE A 24 4.41 -13.84 9.61
C PHE A 24 3.09 -14.40 10.11
N TRP A 25 2.07 -13.54 10.15
CA TRP A 25 0.71 -13.94 10.52
C TRP A 25 -0.14 -14.11 9.27
N LYS A 26 -0.67 -15.33 9.08
CA LYS A 26 -1.63 -15.61 8.02
C LYS A 26 -3.04 -15.37 8.54
N ASN A 27 -3.78 -14.51 7.86
CA ASN A 27 -5.18 -14.26 8.20
C ASN A 27 -6.00 -15.56 8.04
N PRO A 28 -6.61 -16.11 9.13
CA PRO A 28 -7.43 -17.32 9.06
C PRO A 28 -8.72 -17.13 8.25
N ASP A 29 -9.13 -15.87 8.03
CA ASP A 29 -10.31 -15.49 7.26
C ASP A 29 -9.96 -15.04 5.84
N TYR A 30 -8.73 -15.27 5.38
CA TYR A 30 -8.34 -14.95 4.01
C TYR A 30 -9.26 -15.64 3.00
N GLY A 31 -9.85 -14.84 2.10
CA GLY A 31 -10.79 -15.31 1.08
C GLY A 31 -12.26 -15.37 1.54
N LYS A 32 -12.57 -15.08 2.81
CA LYS A 32 -13.95 -14.91 3.26
C LYS A 32 -14.48 -13.53 2.90
N SER A 33 -15.78 -13.45 2.63
CA SER A 33 -16.45 -12.15 2.45
C SER A 33 -16.39 -11.36 3.75
N ALA A 34 -16.13 -10.07 3.65
CA ALA A 34 -16.18 -9.12 4.75
C ALA A 34 -17.21 -8.04 4.42
N ASP A 35 -17.86 -7.51 5.45
CA ASP A 35 -18.66 -6.31 5.30
C ASP A 35 -17.71 -5.10 5.25
N LEU A 36 -17.82 -4.30 4.19
CA LEU A 36 -16.94 -3.16 3.96
C LEU A 36 -17.69 -1.88 4.28
N PRO A 37 -17.08 -0.94 5.01
CA PRO A 37 -17.74 0.32 5.38
C PRO A 37 -17.82 1.31 4.21
N PHE A 38 -17.59 0.86 2.98
CA PHE A 38 -17.64 1.68 1.78
C PHE A 38 -18.17 0.90 0.58
N SER A 39 -18.88 1.60 -0.29
CA SER A 39 -19.48 1.09 -1.52
C SER A 39 -18.57 1.31 -2.74
N LYS A 40 -18.93 0.68 -3.86
CA LYS A 40 -18.25 0.90 -5.14
C LYS A 40 -18.52 2.32 -5.67
N GLU A 41 -19.70 2.85 -5.37
CA GLU A 41 -20.14 4.19 -5.77
C GLU A 41 -19.29 5.26 -5.08
N GLU A 42 -18.96 5.08 -3.80
CA GLU A 42 -18.07 5.99 -3.06
C GLU A 42 -16.64 6.00 -3.65
N ILE A 43 -16.16 4.84 -4.12
CA ILE A 43 -14.87 4.76 -4.83
C ILE A 43 -14.92 5.57 -6.12
N PHE A 44 -15.98 5.43 -6.93
CA PHE A 44 -16.10 6.18 -8.17
C PHE A 44 -16.33 7.68 -7.96
N ASP A 45 -17.03 8.08 -6.91
CA ASP A 45 -17.15 9.49 -6.54
C ASP A 45 -15.77 10.08 -6.19
N ALA A 46 -14.92 9.32 -5.48
CA ALA A 46 -13.54 9.74 -5.21
C ALA A 46 -12.73 9.93 -6.50
N VAL A 47 -12.83 9.01 -7.46
CA VAL A 47 -12.17 9.15 -8.78
C VAL A 47 -12.70 10.40 -9.51
N ALA A 48 -14.01 10.58 -9.58
CA ALA A 48 -14.61 11.73 -10.26
C ALA A 48 -14.20 13.07 -9.60
N ARG A 49 -13.97 13.08 -8.27
CA ARG A 49 -13.45 14.26 -7.57
C ARG A 49 -12.02 14.56 -7.98
N TRP A 50 -11.15 13.56 -8.07
CA TRP A 50 -9.79 13.74 -8.61
C TRP A 50 -9.82 14.32 -10.02
N ASP A 51 -10.67 13.80 -10.91
CA ASP A 51 -10.79 14.31 -12.28
C ASP A 51 -11.21 15.78 -12.32
N ARG A 52 -12.14 16.20 -11.44
CA ARG A 52 -12.56 17.61 -11.33
C ARG A 52 -11.43 18.52 -10.84
N PHE A 53 -10.54 18.02 -9.98
CA PHE A 53 -9.43 18.79 -9.42
C PHE A 53 -8.17 18.73 -10.28
N ALA A 54 -8.06 17.82 -11.25
CA ALA A 54 -6.89 17.69 -12.10
C ALA A 54 -6.45 19.01 -12.76
N PRO A 55 -7.34 19.86 -13.33
CA PRO A 55 -6.92 21.16 -13.88
C PRO A 55 -6.34 22.11 -12.83
N PHE A 56 -6.86 22.08 -11.59
CA PHE A 56 -6.32 22.87 -10.49
C PHE A 56 -4.95 22.35 -10.05
N ILE A 57 -4.79 21.03 -9.91
CA ILE A 57 -3.54 20.39 -9.52
C ILE A 57 -2.44 20.68 -10.55
N GLU A 58 -2.77 20.60 -11.85
CA GLU A 58 -1.87 20.97 -12.94
C GLU A 58 -1.37 22.41 -12.83
N ALA A 59 -2.28 23.36 -12.55
CA ALA A 59 -1.93 24.77 -12.40
C ALA A 59 -1.16 25.06 -11.11
N ALA A 60 -1.53 24.43 -9.99
CA ALA A 60 -0.94 24.66 -8.67
C ALA A 60 0.41 23.95 -8.49
N PHE A 61 0.60 22.80 -9.13
CA PHE A 61 1.80 21.97 -9.05
C PHE A 61 2.36 21.69 -10.44
N PRO A 62 3.25 22.56 -10.96
CA PRO A 62 3.80 22.43 -12.32
C PRO A 62 4.47 21.09 -12.63
N GLU A 63 4.96 20.37 -11.62
CA GLU A 63 5.52 19.01 -11.76
C GLU A 63 4.49 17.98 -12.27
N THR A 64 3.19 18.27 -12.14
CA THR A 64 2.10 17.41 -12.58
C THR A 64 1.61 17.71 -14.00
N ALA A 65 2.13 18.76 -14.66
CA ALA A 65 1.66 19.19 -15.97
C ALA A 65 1.79 18.12 -17.06
N ASN A 66 2.88 17.36 -17.05
CA ASN A 66 3.07 16.23 -17.99
C ASN A 66 2.05 15.09 -17.80
N MET A 67 1.35 15.07 -16.66
CA MET A 67 0.30 14.11 -16.34
C MET A 67 -1.08 14.77 -16.28
N HIS A 68 -1.22 16.02 -16.74
CA HIS A 68 -2.47 16.77 -16.72
C HIS A 68 -3.11 16.83 -15.33
N GLY A 69 -2.29 17.03 -14.29
CA GLY A 69 -2.74 17.11 -12.90
C GLY A 69 -3.12 15.78 -12.25
N ILE A 70 -2.95 14.65 -12.96
CA ILE A 70 -3.18 13.32 -12.40
C ILE A 70 -2.02 12.96 -11.46
N ILE A 71 -2.36 12.58 -10.23
CA ILE A 71 -1.41 12.11 -9.22
C ILE A 71 -1.32 10.59 -9.27
N GLU A 72 -0.35 10.07 -10.04
CA GLU A 72 -0.15 8.63 -10.18
C GLU A 72 1.34 8.27 -10.21
N SER A 73 1.66 7.02 -9.86
CA SER A 73 3.04 6.54 -9.77
C SER A 73 3.35 5.44 -10.79
N PRO A 74 4.61 5.29 -11.20
CA PRO A 74 5.04 4.21 -12.08
C PRO A 74 4.79 2.81 -11.49
N LEU A 75 4.51 1.84 -12.37
CA LEU A 75 4.59 0.42 -12.07
C LEU A 75 5.85 -0.15 -12.74
N ILE A 76 6.85 -0.48 -11.93
CA ILE A 76 8.19 -0.83 -12.41
C ILE A 76 8.39 -2.33 -12.29
N ARG A 77 8.79 -2.98 -13.38
CA ARG A 77 9.17 -4.40 -13.35
C ARG A 77 10.58 -4.56 -12.77
N LEU A 78 10.76 -5.52 -11.85
CA LEU A 78 12.00 -5.71 -11.08
C LEU A 78 12.69 -7.05 -11.38
N ASP A 79 12.98 -7.33 -12.66
CA ASP A 79 13.59 -8.61 -13.05
C ASP A 79 14.96 -8.86 -12.40
N LYS A 80 15.81 -7.83 -12.31
CA LYS A 80 17.15 -7.94 -11.69
C LYS A 80 17.06 -8.23 -10.19
N MET A 81 16.18 -7.55 -9.46
CA MET A 81 16.00 -7.77 -8.02
C MET A 81 15.45 -9.17 -7.75
N LYS A 82 14.50 -9.62 -8.57
CA LYS A 82 13.98 -11.00 -8.50
C LYS A 82 15.11 -12.02 -8.67
N GLN A 83 15.99 -11.81 -9.65
CA GLN A 83 17.13 -12.70 -9.87
C GLN A 83 18.04 -12.77 -8.64
N LEU A 84 18.42 -11.62 -8.07
CA LEU A 84 19.27 -11.56 -6.87
C LEU A 84 18.59 -12.23 -5.67
N PHE A 85 17.31 -11.93 -5.42
CA PHE A 85 16.53 -12.56 -4.35
C PHE A 85 16.54 -14.09 -4.46
N ASN A 86 16.35 -14.62 -5.67
CA ASN A 86 16.33 -16.06 -5.92
C ASN A 86 17.70 -16.73 -5.79
N GLN A 87 18.80 -15.97 -5.84
CA GLN A 87 20.16 -16.47 -5.59
C GLN A 87 20.46 -16.54 -4.10
N ASP A 88 19.99 -15.55 -3.33
CA ASP A 88 20.30 -15.40 -1.91
C ASP A 88 19.35 -16.18 -0.98
N HIS A 89 18.26 -16.72 -1.50
CA HIS A 89 17.22 -17.38 -0.70
C HIS A 89 16.83 -18.76 -1.23
N GLN A 90 16.52 -19.67 -0.31
CA GLN A 90 16.11 -21.05 -0.61
C GLN A 90 14.77 -21.13 -1.35
N THR A 91 13.91 -20.11 -1.20
CA THR A 91 12.59 -20.06 -1.83
C THR A 91 12.58 -18.99 -2.92
N ALA A 92 12.43 -19.41 -4.17
CA ALA A 92 12.33 -18.50 -5.30
C ALA A 92 10.96 -17.80 -5.37
N ILE A 93 10.96 -16.54 -5.83
CA ILE A 93 9.74 -15.80 -6.17
C ILE A 93 9.15 -16.39 -7.46
N ALA A 94 7.90 -16.86 -7.37
CA ALA A 94 7.11 -17.28 -8.52
C ALA A 94 6.59 -16.06 -9.31
N GLY A 95 6.34 -16.23 -10.62
CA GLY A 95 5.75 -15.19 -11.46
C GLY A 95 6.66 -13.97 -11.69
N SER A 96 6.08 -12.79 -11.83
CA SER A 96 6.81 -11.53 -12.07
C SER A 96 6.86 -10.67 -10.79
N LEU A 97 7.98 -9.99 -10.56
CA LEU A 97 8.13 -9.04 -9.46
C LEU A 97 7.96 -7.61 -9.98
N PHE A 98 7.07 -6.84 -9.36
CA PHE A 98 6.83 -5.43 -9.67
C PHE A 98 6.93 -4.57 -8.42
N LEU A 99 7.33 -3.32 -8.61
CA LEU A 99 7.27 -2.25 -7.63
C LEU A 99 6.20 -1.24 -8.06
N LYS A 100 5.18 -1.05 -7.22
CA LYS A 100 4.32 0.12 -7.28
C LYS A 100 5.05 1.28 -6.60
N ALA A 101 5.58 2.21 -7.39
CA ALA A 101 6.54 3.20 -6.93
C ALA A 101 5.88 4.44 -6.31
N ASP A 102 5.03 4.26 -5.30
CA ASP A 102 4.35 5.38 -4.64
C ASP A 102 5.30 6.35 -3.91
N SER A 103 6.56 5.96 -3.71
CA SER A 103 7.65 6.86 -3.31
C SER A 103 8.02 7.90 -4.38
N GLN A 104 7.48 7.77 -5.59
CA GLN A 104 7.68 8.68 -6.72
C GLN A 104 6.39 9.40 -7.13
N LEU A 105 5.36 9.39 -6.27
CA LEU A 105 4.17 10.22 -6.50
C LEU A 105 4.57 11.71 -6.49
N PRO A 106 3.98 12.54 -7.36
CA PRO A 106 4.26 13.98 -7.35
C PRO A 106 3.79 14.62 -6.04
N ILE A 107 4.23 15.86 -5.78
CA ILE A 107 3.87 16.72 -4.65
C ILE A 107 4.52 16.33 -3.32
N SER A 108 4.35 15.08 -2.85
CA SER A 108 4.87 14.66 -1.53
C SER A 108 5.86 13.49 -1.58
N GLY A 109 6.08 12.85 -2.74
CA GLY A 109 7.03 11.74 -2.87
C GLY A 109 6.66 10.51 -2.02
N SER A 110 5.38 10.32 -1.71
CA SER A 110 4.93 9.19 -0.89
C SER A 110 3.47 8.83 -1.16
N ILE A 111 3.03 7.69 -0.63
CA ILE A 111 1.62 7.27 -0.65
C ILE A 111 0.66 8.33 -0.06
N LYS A 112 1.17 9.27 0.74
CA LYS A 112 0.37 10.37 1.30
C LYS A 112 -0.11 11.38 0.26
N SER A 113 0.52 11.43 -0.92
CA SER A 113 -0.01 12.19 -2.07
C SER A 113 -1.38 11.67 -2.54
N ARG A 114 -1.77 10.45 -2.15
CA ARG A 114 -3.13 9.93 -2.39
C ARG A 114 -4.08 10.45 -1.31
N GLY A 115 -4.13 9.77 -0.17
CA GLY A 115 -5.15 10.06 0.86
C GLY A 115 -5.01 11.44 1.50
N GLY A 116 -3.79 11.93 1.75
CA GLY A 116 -3.58 13.21 2.42
C GLY A 116 -3.94 14.41 1.56
N ILE A 117 -3.72 14.34 0.25
CA ILE A 117 -4.16 15.40 -0.67
C ILE A 117 -5.66 15.27 -0.94
N TYR A 118 -6.19 14.05 -1.08
CA TYR A 118 -7.62 13.83 -1.28
C TYR A 118 -8.49 14.36 -0.12
N GLU A 119 -7.97 14.29 1.12
CA GLU A 119 -8.67 14.77 2.31
C GLU A 119 -8.77 16.30 2.39
N VAL A 120 -7.82 17.02 1.77
CA VAL A 120 -7.73 18.50 1.79
C VAL A 120 -8.53 19.11 0.65
#